data_AF-A0A0K4CK54-F1
#
_entry.id   AF-A0A0K4CK54-F1
#
_cell.length_a   1.000
_cell.length_b   1.000
_cell.length_c   1.000
_cell.angle_alpha   90.00
_cell.angle_beta   90.00
_cell.angle_gamma   90.00
#
_symmetry.space_group_name_H-M   'P 1'
#
loop_
_entity.id
_entity.type
_entity.pdbx_description
1 polymer ?
#
loop_
_entity_poly.entity_id
_entity_poly.type
_entity_poly.pdbx_seq_one_letter_code
_entity_poly.pdbx_strand_id
1 'polypeptide(L)' 'MTIIEHTDVDESLKGQGIGKRLVAKVVEKMRREKRKIIPLCPFAKHEFDKTREYDDIRS' A
#
# COMPACT_ATOMS: atom_id res chain seq x y z
N MET A 1 -11.67 6.44 -5.87
CA MET A 1 -10.93 5.19 -6.12
C MET A 1 -9.53 5.53 -6.60
N THR A 2 -8.52 4.81 -6.14
CA THR A 2 -7.09 4.97 -6.49
C THR A 2 -6.47 3.60 -6.69
N ILE A 3 -5.49 3.49 -7.59
CA ILE A 3 -4.81 2.24 -7.91
C ILE A 3 -3.35 2.36 -7.46
N ILE A 4 -2.83 1.34 -6.75
CA ILE A 4 -1.39 1.19 -6.54
C ILE A 4 -0.89 0.23 -7.63
N GLU A 5 -0.42 0.78 -8.73
CA GLU A 5 0.03 0.00 -9.89
C GLU A 5 1.45 -0.56 -9.71
N HIS A 6 2.31 0.17 -9.00
CA HIS A 6 3.69 -0.22 -8.78
C HIS A 6 4.20 0.27 -7.42
N THR A 7 5.14 -0.47 -6.85
CA THR A 7 5.88 -0.08 -5.64
C THR A 7 7.26 -0.67 -5.78
N ASP A 8 8.27 0.20 -5.76
CA ASP A 8 9.67 -0.18 -5.87
C ASP A 8 10.46 0.44 -4.72
N VAL A 9 11.55 -0.23 -4.36
CA VAL A 9 12.48 0.21 -3.33
C VAL A 9 13.86 -0.20 -3.81
N ASP A 10 14.77 0.76 -3.83
CA ASP A 10 16.17 0.50 -4.16
C ASP A 10 16.75 -0.65 -3.33
N GLU A 11 17.55 -1.51 -3.95
CA GLU A 11 18.08 -2.71 -3.29
C GLU A 11 18.92 -2.39 -2.05
N SER A 12 19.60 -1.23 -2.02
CA SER A 12 20.35 -0.78 -0.84
C SER A 12 19.48 -0.54 0.39
N LEU A 13 18.17 -0.36 0.18
CA LEU A 13 17.17 -0.14 1.23
C LEU A 13 16.35 -1.39 1.57
N LYS A 14 16.70 -2.54 0.97
CA LYS A 14 16.03 -3.82 1.22
C LYS A 14 16.14 -4.21 2.70
N GLY A 15 15.07 -4.80 3.23
CA GLY A 15 15.00 -5.25 4.63
C GLY A 15 14.71 -4.14 5.65
N GLN A 16 14.71 -2.86 5.24
CA GLN A 16 14.45 -1.73 6.14
C GLN A 16 12.96 -1.37 6.27
N GLY A 17 12.07 -2.14 5.63
CA GLY A 17 10.62 -1.94 5.69
C GLY A 17 10.11 -0.71 4.93
N ILE A 18 10.90 -0.16 4.00
CA ILE A 18 10.54 1.06 3.25
C ILE A 18 9.27 0.87 2.41
N GLY A 19 9.14 -0.25 1.69
CA GLY A 19 7.96 -0.52 0.86
C GLY A 19 6.66 -0.51 1.67
N LYS A 20 6.67 -1.11 2.87
CA LYS A 20 5.53 -1.08 3.79
C LYS A 20 5.17 0.35 4.22
N ARG A 21 6.17 1.18 4.51
CA ARG A 21 5.96 2.60 4.88
C ARG A 21 5.35 3.39 3.72
N LEU A 22 5.77 3.12 2.48
CA LEU A 22 5.20 3.74 1.28
C LEU A 22 3.71 3.39 1.14
N VAL A 23 3.36 2.11 1.23
CA VAL A 23 1.95 1.65 1.17
C VAL A 23 1.12 2.29 2.28
N ALA A 24 1.63 2.31 3.52
CA ALA A 24 0.94 2.92 4.65
C ALA A 24 0.64 4.41 4.43
N LYS A 25 1.58 5.17 3.84
CA LYS A 25 1.37 6.59 3.53
C LYS A 25 0.30 6.82 2.48
N VAL A 26 0.20 5.93 1.48
CA VAL A 26 -0.89 5.96 0.50
C VAL A 26 -2.22 5.67 1.18
N VAL A 27 -2.30 4.64 2.03
CA VAL A 27 -3.51 4.32 2.82
C VAL A 27 -3.96 5.50 3.67
N GLU A 28 -3.06 6.12 4.43
CA GLU A 28 -3.36 7.30 5.24
C GLU A 28 -3.93 8.44 4.38
N LYS A 29 -3.31 8.71 3.23
CA LYS A 29 -3.77 9.76 2.31
C LYS A 29 -5.17 9.46 1.77
N MET A 30 -5.40 8.23 1.34
CA MET A 30 -6.67 7.83 0.75
C MET A 30 -7.81 7.78 1.77
N ARG A 31 -7.53 7.44 3.04
CA ARG A 31 -8.50 7.59 4.15
C ARG A 31 -8.95 9.04 4.31
N ARG A 32 -8.02 10.00 4.31
CA ARG A 32 -8.34 11.44 4.41
C ARG A 32 -9.17 11.92 3.21
N GLU A 33 -8.86 11.41 2.02
CA GLU A 33 -9.61 11.73 0.79
C GLU A 33 -10.94 10.96 0.66
N LYS A 34 -11.25 10.05 1.60
CA LYS A 34 -12.42 9.15 1.55
C LYS A 34 -12.48 8.33 0.25
N ARG A 35 -11.32 7.86 -0.22
CA ARG A 35 -11.17 7.04 -1.44
C ARG A 35 -10.70 5.64 -1.09
N LYS A 36 -11.27 4.63 -1.76
CA LYS A 36 -10.81 3.23 -1.70
C LYS A 36 -9.60 2.98 -2.61
N ILE A 37 -8.84 1.93 -2.30
CA ILE A 37 -7.61 1.53 -3.01
C ILE A 37 -7.78 0.16 -3.68
N ILE A 38 -7.29 0.04 -4.92
CA ILE A 38 -7.05 -1.23 -5.62
C ILE A 38 -5.54 -1.48 -5.67
N PRO A 39 -5.00 -2.45 -4.92
CA PRO A 39 -3.57 -2.77 -4.94
C PRO A 39 -3.24 -3.77 -6.07
N LEU A 40 -2.91 -3.26 -7.27
CA LEU A 40 -2.56 -4.12 -8.41
C LEU A 40 -1.12 -4.64 -8.34
N CYS A 41 -0.19 -3.84 -7.83
CA CYS A 41 1.18 -4.26 -7.61
C CYS A 41 1.22 -5.49 -6.67
N PRO A 42 1.94 -6.58 -7.01
CA PRO A 42 2.03 -7.77 -6.17
C PRO A 42 2.51 -7.47 -4.74
N PHE A 43 3.46 -6.54 -4.59
CA PHE A 43 3.94 -6.09 -3.30
C PHE A 43 2.82 -5.40 -2.49
N ALA A 44 2.12 -4.43 -3.10
CA ALA A 44 1.02 -3.75 -2.43
C ALA A 44 -0.10 -4.73 -2.08
N LYS A 45 -0.46 -5.64 -2.99
CA LYS A 45 -1.45 -6.68 -2.73
C LYS A 45 -1.07 -7.52 -1.52
N HIS A 46 0.19 -7.92 -1.42
CA HIS A 46 0.71 -8.69 -0.29
C HIS A 46 0.61 -7.93 1.04
N GLU A 47 0.94 -6.64 1.05
CA GLU A 47 0.80 -5.79 2.25
C GLU A 47 -0.67 -5.67 2.68
N PHE A 48 -1.60 -5.55 1.73
CA PHE A 48 -3.04 -5.56 2.00
C PHE A 48 -3.53 -6.91 2.51
N ASP A 49 -3.11 -8.01 1.90
CA ASP A 49 -3.55 -9.36 2.29
C ASP A 49 -3.06 -9.73 3.72
N LYS A 50 -1.94 -9.17 4.17
CA LYS A 50 -1.37 -9.40 5.52
C LYS A 50 -1.84 -8.42 6.60
N THR A 51 -2.45 -7.29 6.22
CA THR A 51 -2.76 -6.19 7.15
C THR A 51 -4.27 -6.00 7.19
N ARG A 52 -4.93 -6.61 8.18
CA ARG A 52 -6.39 -6.56 8.34
C ARG A 52 -6.91 -5.14 8.51
N GLU A 53 -6.08 -4.25 9.04
CA GLU A 53 -6.37 -2.83 9.15
C GLU A 53 -6.59 -2.17 7.79
N TYR A 54 -6.24 -2.77 6.65
CA TYR A 54 -6.48 -2.21 5.32
C TYR A 54 -7.78 -2.71 4.66
N ASP A 55 -8.50 -3.64 5.29
CA ASP A 55 -9.76 -4.19 4.76
C ASP A 55 -10.83 -3.09 4.60
N ASP A 56 -10.82 -2.09 5.49
CA ASP A 56 -11.76 -0.95 5.47
C ASP A 56 -11.57 -0.03 4.26
N ILE A 57 -10.40 -0.03 3.63
CA ILE A 57 -10.05 0.86 2.52
C ILE A 57 -9.82 0.14 1.19
N ARG A 58 -9.76 -1.19 1.21
CA ARG A 58 -9.72 -2.01 0.00
C ARG A 58 -11.02 -1.84 -0.80
N SER A 59 -10.88 -1.71 -2.12
CA SER A 59 -12.00 -1.74 -3.07
C SER A 59 -12.22 -3.13 -3.64
#